data_AF-A0A2G2WQB5-F1
#
_entry.id   AF-A0A2G2WQB5-F1
#
_cell.length_a   1.000
_cell.length_b   1.000
_cell.length_c   1.000
_cell.angle_alpha   90.00
_cell.angle_beta   90.00
_cell.angle_gamma   90.00
#
_symmetry.space_group_name_H-M   'P 1'
#
loop_
_entity.id
_entity.type
_entity.pdbx_description
1 polymer ?
#
loop_
_entity_poly.entity_id
_entity_poly.type
_entity_poly.pdbx_seq_one_letter_code
_entity_poly.pdbx_strand_id
1 'polypeptide(L)'
;MGRLGVKSDYEELRKAQILENQARLASLGVQKAVAEFRSTASKPRSEKRKQNKVNYFSTPLRRSSRLKGNNVDSCGTTPPAKRKLGLFDEGDDEVEIEKRPANAPYLRVKDGLLMPLSPEALARRCNSKERGSIYDPILGICCHFCRQKKLCGEEDCKRCGDSDMDQPCLGKTDCSICHSSKGVLCRGCLKVRYGEEMEDVRENKEWICPHCTEEKGINPYWICSSSLCLKKRKMAPTGIAIFRAREMGYKSVAHLLMDQLQGTVKSI
;
A
#
# COMPACT_ATOMS: atom_id res chain seq x y z
N MET A 1 18.62 -50.70 -8.29
CA MET A 1 17.71 -50.73 -7.13
C MET A 1 17.22 -49.32 -6.84
N GLY A 2 16.09 -48.90 -7.43
CA GLY A 2 15.52 -47.56 -7.23
C GLY A 2 14.85 -47.44 -5.86
N ARG A 3 15.21 -46.42 -5.08
CA ARG A 3 14.53 -46.13 -3.80
C ARG A 3 13.13 -45.62 -4.10
N LEU A 4 12.12 -46.44 -3.79
CA LEU A 4 10.73 -46.02 -3.73
C LEU A 4 10.62 -44.92 -2.66
N GLY A 5 10.35 -43.70 -3.10
CA GLY A 5 10.14 -42.55 -2.21
C GLY A 5 8.88 -42.77 -1.39
N VAL A 6 9.05 -43.05 -0.09
CA VAL A 6 7.97 -43.09 0.89
C VAL A 6 7.27 -41.74 0.85
N LYS A 7 5.98 -41.73 0.52
CA LYS A 7 5.17 -40.51 0.57
C LYS A 7 5.10 -40.08 2.03
N SER A 8 5.61 -38.88 2.32
CA SER A 8 5.48 -38.26 3.64
C SER A 8 4.00 -38.17 4.00
N ASP A 9 3.67 -38.42 5.26
CA ASP A 9 2.33 -38.27 5.86
C ASP A 9 1.66 -36.93 5.48
N TYR A 10 2.48 -35.88 5.29
CA TYR A 10 2.07 -34.58 4.79
C TYR A 10 1.48 -34.60 3.36
N GLU A 11 2.04 -35.40 2.44
CA GLU A 11 1.57 -35.51 1.06
C GLU A 11 0.22 -36.24 0.98
N GLU A 12 -0.08 -37.10 1.94
CA GLU A 12 -1.37 -37.79 2.03
C GLU A 12 -2.45 -36.85 2.54
N LEU A 13 -2.17 -36.11 3.61
CA LEU A 13 -3.04 -35.04 4.12
C LEU A 13 -3.33 -33.98 3.05
N ARG A 14 -2.30 -33.56 2.31
CA ARG A 14 -2.45 -32.59 1.22
C ARG A 14 -3.38 -33.11 0.12
N LYS A 15 -3.27 -34.40 -0.25
CA LYS A 15 -4.15 -35.01 -1.27
C LYS A 15 -5.58 -35.15 -0.77
N ALA A 16 -5.77 -35.58 0.47
CA ALA A 16 -7.09 -35.66 1.08
C ALA A 16 -7.80 -34.29 1.05
N GLN A 17 -7.09 -33.23 1.42
CA GLN A 17 -7.65 -31.87 1.41
C GLN A 17 -7.94 -31.35 -0.01
N ILE A 18 -7.11 -31.70 -1.01
CA ILE A 18 -7.40 -31.38 -2.42
C ILE A 18 -8.67 -32.09 -2.89
N LEU A 19 -8.84 -33.37 -2.55
CA LEU A 19 -10.03 -34.15 -2.93
C LEU A 19 -11.29 -33.61 -2.27
N GLU A 20 -11.23 -33.25 -0.99
CA GLU A 20 -12.34 -32.63 -0.27
C GLU A 20 -12.75 -31.29 -0.92
N ASN A 21 -11.77 -30.44 -1.26
CA ASN A 21 -12.01 -29.18 -1.96
C ASN A 21 -12.64 -29.40 -3.34
N GLN A 22 -12.19 -30.41 -4.08
CA GLN A 22 -12.77 -30.78 -5.38
C GLN A 22 -14.23 -31.26 -5.24
N ALA A 23 -14.53 -32.10 -4.24
CA ALA A 23 -15.88 -32.57 -3.97
C ALA A 23 -16.82 -31.41 -3.62
N ARG A 24 -16.33 -30.46 -2.81
CA ARG A 24 -17.07 -29.23 -2.46
C ARG A 24 -17.31 -28.31 -3.66
N LEU A 25 -16.34 -28.17 -4.57
CA LEU A 25 -16.55 -27.41 -5.81
C LEU A 25 -17.55 -28.10 -6.75
N ALA A 26 -17.60 -29.42 -6.74
CA ALA A 26 -18.56 -30.20 -7.51
C ALA A 26 -19.98 -30.10 -6.94
N SER A 27 -20.15 -30.17 -5.61
CA SER A 27 -21.47 -30.03 -4.95
C SER A 27 -22.06 -28.64 -5.16
N LEU A 28 -21.22 -27.61 -5.20
CA LEU A 28 -21.62 -26.22 -5.50
C LEU A 28 -21.91 -25.98 -6.99
N GLY A 29 -21.77 -26.99 -7.86
CA GLY A 29 -22.08 -26.87 -9.29
C GLY A 29 -21.17 -25.91 -10.07
N VAL A 30 -20.05 -25.47 -9.47
CA VAL A 30 -19.16 -24.45 -10.05
C VAL A 30 -18.64 -24.87 -11.43
N GLN A 31 -18.35 -26.16 -11.61
CA GLN A 31 -17.88 -26.67 -12.89
C GLN A 31 -18.95 -26.62 -13.99
N LYS A 32 -20.23 -26.81 -13.64
CA LYS A 32 -21.36 -26.66 -14.57
C LYS A 32 -21.56 -25.20 -14.95
N ALA A 33 -21.52 -24.28 -13.97
CA ALA A 33 -21.61 -22.85 -14.23
C ALA A 33 -20.49 -22.37 -15.17
N VAL A 34 -19.25 -22.81 -14.95
CA VAL A 34 -18.12 -22.48 -15.83
C VAL A 34 -18.30 -23.04 -17.24
N ALA A 35 -18.85 -24.25 -17.38
CA ALA A 35 -19.13 -24.83 -18.70
C ALA A 35 -20.24 -24.05 -19.43
N GLU A 36 -21.30 -23.65 -18.72
CA GLU A 36 -22.39 -22.82 -19.24
C GLU A 36 -21.92 -21.42 -19.66
N PHE A 37 -21.05 -20.77 -18.89
CA PHE A 37 -20.43 -19.49 -19.29
C PHE A 37 -19.53 -19.64 -20.53
N ARG A 38 -18.90 -20.80 -20.71
CA ARG A 38 -18.06 -21.07 -21.88
C ARG A 38 -18.87 -21.41 -23.13
N SER A 39 -20.04 -22.03 -22.99
CA SER A 39 -20.94 -22.35 -24.11
C SER A 39 -21.82 -21.17 -24.53
N THR A 40 -22.15 -20.27 -23.61
CA THR A 40 -22.86 -19.00 -23.89
C THR A 40 -21.96 -17.92 -24.51
N ALA A 41 -20.63 -18.09 -24.46
CA ALA A 41 -19.68 -17.24 -25.15
C ALA A 41 -19.67 -17.50 -26.68
N SER A 42 -20.71 -17.05 -27.37
CA SER A 42 -20.68 -16.87 -28.81
C SER A 42 -19.67 -15.76 -29.16
N LYS A 43 -18.84 -16.01 -30.18
CA LYS A 43 -17.78 -15.10 -30.61
C LYS A 43 -18.38 -13.77 -31.08
N PRO A 44 -17.92 -12.59 -30.61
CA PRO A 44 -17.77 -11.47 -31.51
C PRO A 44 -16.43 -11.66 -32.24
N ARG A 45 -16.47 -11.71 -33.57
CA ARG A 45 -15.30 -11.55 -34.42
C ARG A 45 -14.89 -10.08 -34.33
N SER A 46 -14.29 -9.67 -33.21
CA SER A 46 -13.55 -8.41 -33.14
C SER A 46 -12.15 -8.67 -33.67
N GLU A 47 -11.65 -7.77 -34.52
CA GLU A 47 -10.28 -7.83 -35.03
C GLU A 47 -9.32 -8.04 -33.86
N LYS A 48 -8.56 -9.14 -33.92
CA LYS A 48 -7.57 -9.46 -32.91
C LYS A 48 -6.51 -8.36 -32.91
N ARG A 49 -6.63 -7.36 -32.04
CA ARG A 49 -5.48 -6.59 -31.60
C ARG A 49 -4.49 -7.60 -31.03
N LYS A 50 -3.30 -7.74 -31.64
CA LYS A 50 -2.22 -8.62 -31.16
C LYS A 50 -1.90 -8.26 -29.72
N GLN A 51 -2.53 -8.94 -28.76
CA GLN A 51 -2.06 -8.96 -27.39
C GLN A 51 -0.91 -9.96 -27.34
N ASN A 52 0.30 -9.44 -27.19
CA ASN A 52 1.45 -10.25 -26.79
C ASN A 52 1.14 -10.81 -25.40
N LYS A 53 0.60 -12.03 -25.33
CA LYS A 53 0.50 -12.77 -24.08
C LYS A 53 1.93 -13.09 -23.63
N VAL A 54 2.42 -12.36 -22.64
CA VAL A 54 3.65 -12.72 -21.95
C VAL A 54 3.39 -14.04 -21.22
N ASN A 55 4.02 -15.11 -21.68
CA ASN A 55 3.87 -16.45 -21.13
C ASN A 55 4.52 -16.51 -19.74
N TYR A 56 3.70 -16.38 -18.70
CA TYR A 56 4.17 -16.34 -17.31
C TYR A 56 4.50 -17.75 -16.74
N PHE A 57 4.10 -18.82 -17.43
CA PHE A 57 4.35 -20.21 -16.99
C PHE A 57 5.80 -20.66 -17.15
N SER A 58 6.62 -19.89 -17.86
CA SER A 58 8.07 -20.12 -17.98
C SER A 58 8.89 -19.29 -16.99
N THR A 59 8.25 -18.47 -16.15
CA THR A 59 8.95 -17.70 -15.11
C THR A 59 8.86 -18.39 -13.75
N PRO A 60 9.96 -18.49 -12.98
CA PRO A 60 9.91 -19.14 -11.66
C PRO A 60 8.88 -18.46 -10.75
N LEU A 61 8.02 -19.26 -10.11
CA LEU A 61 6.95 -18.80 -9.20
C LEU A 61 7.44 -18.05 -7.94
N ARG A 62 8.76 -17.83 -7.76
CA ARG A 62 9.35 -17.10 -6.63
C ARG A 62 10.22 -15.94 -7.12
N ARG A 63 9.77 -14.70 -6.87
CA ARG A 63 10.52 -13.45 -7.10
C ARG A 63 11.51 -13.14 -5.96
N SER A 64 12.48 -14.01 -5.70
CA SER A 64 13.60 -13.67 -4.80
C SER A 64 14.92 -14.15 -5.39
N SER A 65 15.75 -13.22 -5.83
CA SER A 65 17.10 -13.46 -6.36
C SER A 65 18.19 -13.51 -5.27
N ARG A 66 17.82 -13.82 -4.02
CA ARG A 66 18.79 -13.84 -2.89
C ARG A 66 19.81 -14.98 -2.95
N LEU A 67 19.62 -15.99 -3.81
CA LEU A 67 20.40 -17.24 -3.78
C LEU A 67 21.02 -17.67 -5.12
N LYS A 68 21.12 -16.81 -6.14
CA LYS A 68 21.81 -17.18 -7.39
C LYS A 68 22.98 -16.24 -7.66
N GLY A 69 24.18 -16.79 -7.53
CA GLY A 69 25.45 -16.17 -7.90
C GLY A 69 25.56 -15.95 -9.42
N ASN A 70 26.43 -15.00 -9.76
CA ASN A 70 26.62 -14.42 -11.09
C ASN A 70 27.11 -15.43 -12.15
N ASN A 71 26.67 -15.24 -13.40
CA ASN A 71 27.52 -15.29 -14.58
C ASN A 71 26.90 -14.38 -15.67
N VAL A 72 27.74 -13.70 -16.45
CA VAL A 72 27.46 -12.59 -17.37
C VAL A 72 27.52 -13.08 -18.82
N ASP A 73 27.02 -12.24 -19.75
CA ASP A 73 27.10 -12.26 -21.23
C ASP A 73 25.85 -12.78 -21.99
N SER A 74 25.30 -12.13 -23.02
CA SER A 74 25.36 -10.75 -23.54
C SER A 74 24.20 -10.57 -24.55
N CYS A 75 23.78 -9.32 -24.81
CA CYS A 75 22.85 -8.80 -25.83
C CYS A 75 21.43 -8.39 -25.39
N GLY A 76 21.28 -7.10 -25.03
CA GLY A 76 20.33 -6.26 -25.77
C GLY A 76 19.12 -5.60 -25.10
N THR A 77 18.90 -5.69 -23.78
CA THR A 77 18.04 -4.71 -23.05
C THR A 77 18.39 -4.76 -21.57
N THR A 78 19.21 -3.83 -21.09
CA THR A 78 19.61 -3.77 -19.69
C THR A 78 18.45 -3.23 -18.83
N PRO A 79 18.02 -3.94 -17.78
CA PRO A 79 17.29 -3.33 -16.67
C PRO A 79 18.27 -2.38 -15.95
N PRO A 80 17.86 -1.17 -15.52
CA PRO A 80 18.75 -0.36 -14.70
C PRO A 80 19.09 -1.15 -13.44
N ALA A 81 20.40 -1.26 -13.21
CA ALA A 81 21.00 -1.93 -12.08
C ALA A 81 20.27 -1.59 -10.79
N LYS A 82 20.19 -2.58 -9.88
CA LYS A 82 19.79 -2.40 -8.49
C LYS A 82 20.38 -1.07 -7.99
N ARG A 83 19.53 -0.05 -7.79
CA ARG A 83 19.93 1.21 -7.16
C ARG A 83 20.31 0.88 -5.71
N LYS A 84 21.57 0.50 -5.52
CA LYS A 84 22.22 0.47 -4.22
C LYS A 84 22.31 1.93 -3.83
N LEU A 85 21.38 2.40 -2.98
CA LEU A 85 21.60 3.66 -2.27
C LEU A 85 22.92 3.49 -1.51
N GLY A 86 23.96 4.16 -1.98
CA GLY A 86 25.16 4.36 -1.19
C GLY A 86 24.77 5.18 0.03
N LEU A 87 24.76 4.51 1.18
CA LEU A 87 25.07 5.14 2.46
C LEU A 87 26.57 5.51 2.44
N PHE A 88 27.01 6.41 3.33
CA PHE A 88 28.36 7.00 3.51
C PHE A 88 28.61 8.24 2.63
N ASP A 89 28.81 9.44 3.20
CA ASP A 89 29.84 9.81 4.18
C ASP A 89 29.29 10.39 5.51
N GLU A 90 29.87 9.96 6.64
CA GLU A 90 29.71 10.59 7.95
C GLU A 90 30.63 11.82 8.00
N GLY A 91 30.15 12.93 7.44
CA GLY A 91 30.65 14.24 7.78
C GLY A 91 29.88 14.76 8.99
N ASP A 92 30.56 14.90 10.12
CA ASP A 92 30.13 15.58 11.35
C ASP A 92 29.96 17.10 11.10
N ASP A 93 29.12 17.47 10.14
CA ASP A 93 28.56 18.80 10.08
C ASP A 93 27.25 18.75 10.88
N GLU A 94 27.28 19.28 12.10
CA GLU A 94 26.09 19.70 12.85
C GLU A 94 25.39 20.84 12.08
N VAL A 95 24.87 20.54 10.89
CA VAL A 95 23.89 21.41 10.26
C VAL A 95 22.64 21.27 11.11
N GLU A 96 22.19 22.36 11.73
CA GLU A 96 20.84 22.47 12.31
C GLU A 96 19.87 21.92 11.26
N ILE A 97 19.44 20.66 11.43
CA ILE A 97 18.44 20.07 10.55
C ILE A 97 17.15 20.78 10.91
N GLU A 98 16.87 21.89 10.22
CA GLU A 98 15.55 22.52 10.26
C GLU A 98 14.51 21.39 10.15
N LYS A 99 13.66 21.28 11.18
CA LYS A 99 12.66 20.20 11.27
C LYS A 99 11.64 20.41 10.15
N ARG A 100 11.93 19.82 8.99
CA ARG A 100 11.01 19.83 7.85
C ARG A 100 9.79 18.96 8.14
N PRO A 101 8.61 19.33 7.62
CA PRO A 101 7.39 18.57 7.84
C PRO A 101 7.51 17.18 7.21
N ALA A 102 6.82 16.18 7.75
CA ALA A 102 6.93 14.80 7.27
C ALA A 102 6.33 14.58 5.87
N ASN A 103 5.53 15.53 5.39
CA ASN A 103 5.02 15.57 4.02
C ASN A 103 5.96 16.34 3.05
N ALA A 104 7.07 16.87 3.53
CA ALA A 104 8.17 17.44 2.75
C ALA A 104 9.55 16.90 3.21
N PRO A 105 9.77 15.56 3.22
CA PRO A 105 11.02 15.00 3.71
C PRO A 105 12.20 15.45 2.85
N TYR A 106 13.33 15.70 3.51
CA TYR A 106 14.61 15.95 2.86
C TYR A 106 15.04 14.73 2.04
N LEU A 107 15.48 14.96 0.80
CA LEU A 107 16.12 13.94 0.01
C LEU A 107 17.59 14.30 -0.17
N ARG A 108 18.48 13.44 0.33
CA ARG A 108 19.89 13.45 -0.07
C ARG A 108 20.00 12.71 -1.40
N VAL A 109 19.68 13.40 -2.50
CA VAL A 109 19.95 12.91 -3.85
C VAL A 109 21.19 13.62 -4.36
N LYS A 110 22.13 12.89 -4.97
CA LYS A 110 23.19 13.52 -5.76
C LYS A 110 22.54 14.24 -6.94
N ASP A 111 22.94 15.48 -7.18
CA ASP A 111 22.46 16.28 -8.31
C ASP A 111 22.52 15.47 -9.61
N GLY A 112 21.42 15.48 -10.38
CA GLY A 112 21.30 14.75 -11.65
C GLY A 112 20.60 13.38 -11.62
N LEU A 113 20.19 12.85 -10.46
CA LEU A 113 19.42 11.59 -10.38
C LEU A 113 17.89 11.78 -10.29
N LEU A 114 17.42 13.01 -10.14
CA LEU A 114 15.99 13.34 -10.20
C LEU A 114 15.54 13.40 -11.66
N MET A 115 15.16 12.25 -12.20
CA MET A 115 14.50 12.22 -13.51
C MET A 115 13.04 12.63 -13.34
N PRO A 116 12.57 13.64 -14.09
CA PRO A 116 11.17 14.00 -14.12
C PRO A 116 10.31 12.80 -14.53
N LEU A 117 9.12 12.70 -13.94
CA LEU A 117 8.13 11.71 -14.35
C LEU A 117 7.71 11.99 -15.80
N SER A 118 7.45 10.93 -16.58
CA SER A 118 6.93 11.11 -17.93
C SER A 118 5.55 11.81 -17.88
N PRO A 119 5.17 12.59 -18.90
CA PRO A 119 3.86 13.24 -18.95
C PRO A 119 2.69 12.26 -18.78
N GLU A 120 2.81 11.05 -19.35
CA GLU A 120 1.82 9.99 -19.18
C GLU A 120 1.74 9.46 -17.75
N ALA A 121 2.87 9.40 -17.04
CA ALA A 121 2.87 9.06 -15.61
C ALA A 121 2.22 10.19 -14.80
N LEU A 122 2.56 11.45 -15.06
CA LEU A 122 1.93 12.58 -14.38
C LEU A 122 0.40 12.61 -14.57
N ALA A 123 -0.09 12.36 -15.78
CA ALA A 123 -1.52 12.25 -16.05
C ALA A 123 -2.18 11.12 -15.22
N ARG A 124 -1.57 9.92 -15.20
CA ARG A 124 -2.09 8.78 -14.41
C ARG A 124 -2.04 9.00 -12.91
N ARG A 125 -1.22 9.94 -12.43
CA ARG A 125 -1.11 10.28 -11.00
C ARG A 125 -2.45 10.76 -10.46
N CYS A 126 -3.16 11.57 -11.24
CA CYS A 126 -4.38 12.27 -10.84
C CYS A 126 -5.67 11.47 -11.11
N ASN A 127 -5.57 10.26 -11.69
CA ASN A 127 -6.74 9.41 -11.98
C ASN A 127 -7.57 9.05 -10.73
N SER A 128 -6.98 9.12 -9.53
CA SER A 128 -7.71 8.97 -8.28
C SER A 128 -7.15 9.91 -7.22
N LYS A 129 -7.95 10.90 -6.80
CA LYS A 129 -7.57 11.85 -5.74
C LYS A 129 -7.38 11.14 -4.39
N GLU A 130 -8.13 10.07 -4.14
CA GLU A 130 -8.12 9.36 -2.86
C GLU A 130 -6.75 8.73 -2.52
N ARG A 131 -6.24 7.86 -3.38
CA ARG A 131 -5.01 7.12 -3.10
C ARG A 131 -4.09 7.26 -4.28
N GLY A 132 -2.95 7.87 -4.03
CA GLY A 132 -1.80 7.86 -4.94
C GLY A 132 -1.65 6.54 -5.68
N SER A 133 -1.69 6.60 -7.00
CA SER A 133 -1.68 5.44 -7.90
C SER A 133 -0.26 5.03 -8.30
N ILE A 134 0.67 5.98 -8.28
CA ILE A 134 2.04 5.80 -8.78
C ILE A 134 3.01 5.57 -7.64
N TYR A 135 3.72 4.44 -7.72
CA TYR A 135 4.84 4.15 -6.85
C TYR A 135 6.10 4.86 -7.36
N ASP A 136 6.79 5.54 -6.44
CA ASP A 136 8.09 6.15 -6.71
C ASP A 136 9.00 5.96 -5.49
N PRO A 137 10.15 5.29 -5.61
CA PRO A 137 11.03 5.02 -4.47
C PRO A 137 11.78 6.26 -3.95
N ILE A 138 11.87 7.33 -4.75
CA ILE A 138 12.60 8.56 -4.46
C ILE A 138 11.63 9.64 -3.99
N LEU A 139 10.70 10.04 -4.85
CA LEU A 139 9.75 11.14 -4.60
C LEU A 139 8.53 10.69 -3.78
N GLY A 140 8.23 9.40 -3.79
CA GLY A 140 7.03 8.86 -3.16
C GLY A 140 7.08 8.94 -1.63
N ILE A 141 6.00 9.46 -1.05
CA ILE A 141 5.84 9.57 0.39
C ILE A 141 5.04 8.36 0.91
N CYS A 142 5.51 7.79 2.00
CA CYS A 142 4.87 6.66 2.65
C CYS A 142 3.73 7.11 3.57
N CYS A 143 2.50 6.69 3.28
CA CYS A 143 1.37 6.83 4.21
C CYS A 143 1.46 5.76 5.31
N HIS A 144 1.17 6.13 6.56
CA HIS A 144 1.19 5.25 7.73
C HIS A 144 0.42 3.92 7.52
N PHE A 145 -0.72 4.00 6.83
CA PHE A 145 -1.56 2.83 6.54
C PHE A 145 -1.21 2.12 5.24
N CYS A 146 -0.86 2.85 4.17
CA CYS A 146 -0.55 2.22 2.88
C CYS A 146 0.82 1.54 2.87
N ARG A 147 1.79 2.06 3.63
CA ARG A 147 3.16 1.55 3.73
C ARG A 147 3.87 1.37 2.38
N GLN A 148 3.48 2.19 1.40
CA GLN A 148 4.03 2.23 0.05
C GLN A 148 4.42 3.66 -0.26
N LYS A 149 5.62 3.85 -0.84
CA LYS A 149 6.08 5.16 -1.32
C LYS A 149 5.33 5.53 -2.59
N LYS A 150 4.34 6.40 -2.48
CA LYS A 150 3.49 6.79 -3.60
C LYS A 150 3.33 8.29 -3.67
N LEU A 151 3.27 8.81 -4.89
CA LEU A 151 2.94 10.20 -5.15
C LEU A 151 1.49 10.48 -4.76
N CYS A 152 1.12 11.71 -4.40
CA CYS A 152 -0.29 12.04 -4.19
C CYS A 152 -1.06 12.19 -5.51
N GLY A 153 -2.38 12.00 -5.48
CA GLY A 153 -3.26 12.20 -6.63
C GLY A 153 -3.79 13.62 -6.80
N GLU A 154 -3.24 14.60 -6.08
CA GLU A 154 -3.61 16.01 -6.25
C GLU A 154 -3.01 16.56 -7.53
N GLU A 155 -3.82 17.29 -8.31
CA GLU A 155 -3.42 17.92 -9.57
C GLU A 155 -2.42 19.05 -9.31
N ASP A 156 -2.74 19.95 -8.37
CA ASP A 156 -1.95 21.16 -8.06
C ASP A 156 -0.76 20.93 -7.12
N CYS A 157 -0.37 19.67 -6.88
CA CYS A 157 0.74 19.36 -5.98
C CYS A 157 2.09 19.53 -6.69
N LYS A 158 2.71 20.70 -6.50
CA LYS A 158 4.05 21.04 -7.01
C LYS A 158 5.10 20.00 -6.65
N ARG A 159 5.07 19.48 -5.42
CA ARG A 159 6.01 18.43 -4.98
C ARG A 159 5.91 17.16 -5.81
N CYS A 160 4.70 16.67 -6.07
CA CYS A 160 4.50 15.42 -6.79
C CYS A 160 4.38 15.59 -8.31
N GLY A 161 4.16 16.82 -8.79
CA GLY A 161 4.08 17.16 -10.22
C GLY A 161 5.36 17.69 -10.78
N ASP A 162 5.85 18.76 -10.19
CA ASP A 162 7.01 19.47 -10.67
C ASP A 162 8.30 18.91 -10.04
N SER A 163 8.15 17.96 -9.12
CA SER A 163 9.25 17.38 -8.32
C SER A 163 9.94 18.43 -7.43
N ASP A 164 9.20 19.46 -7.01
CA ASP A 164 9.67 20.51 -6.11
C ASP A 164 9.75 19.98 -4.67
N MET A 165 10.96 19.67 -4.25
CA MET A 165 11.24 18.98 -2.98
C MET A 165 11.15 19.88 -1.76
N ASP A 166 11.17 21.19 -1.93
CA ASP A 166 11.03 22.16 -0.85
C ASP A 166 9.56 22.44 -0.53
N GLN A 167 8.65 22.11 -1.45
CA GLN A 167 7.22 22.23 -1.23
C GLN A 167 6.63 21.01 -0.49
N PRO A 168 5.64 21.24 0.40
CA PRO A 168 4.91 20.16 1.05
C PRO A 168 3.97 19.45 0.08
N CYS A 169 3.79 18.15 0.32
CA CYS A 169 2.82 17.36 -0.44
C CYS A 169 1.39 17.71 -0.03
N LEU A 170 0.57 18.16 -0.98
CA LEU A 170 -0.84 18.51 -0.71
C LEU A 170 -1.73 17.30 -0.39
N GLY A 171 -1.40 16.12 -0.92
CA GLY A 171 -2.20 14.90 -0.71
C GLY A 171 -1.66 13.96 0.37
N LYS A 172 -0.88 14.50 1.31
CA LYS A 172 -0.33 13.82 2.48
C LYS A 172 -0.38 14.77 3.67
N THR A 173 -0.98 14.33 4.77
CA THR A 173 -1.00 15.10 6.02
C THR A 173 0.39 15.18 6.65
N ASP A 174 0.57 16.17 7.49
CA ASP A 174 1.68 16.30 8.42
C ASP A 174 1.13 16.69 9.80
N CYS A 175 1.68 16.10 10.86
CA CYS A 175 1.18 16.32 12.22
C CYS A 175 1.93 17.47 12.87
N SER A 176 1.20 18.45 13.42
CA SER A 176 1.74 19.63 14.10
C SER A 176 2.64 19.33 15.32
N ILE A 177 2.58 18.09 15.84
CA ILE A 177 3.32 17.69 17.04
C ILE A 177 4.53 16.82 16.70
N CYS A 178 4.31 15.74 15.96
CA CYS A 178 5.37 14.74 15.80
C CYS A 178 6.18 14.88 14.52
N HIS A 179 5.67 15.59 13.50
CA HIS A 179 6.28 15.68 12.17
C HIS A 179 6.94 14.37 11.73
N SER A 180 6.24 13.25 11.94
CA SER A 180 6.78 11.90 11.75
C SER A 180 5.94 11.09 10.79
N SER A 181 6.48 9.97 10.31
CA SER A 181 5.77 9.03 9.43
C SER A 181 4.47 8.46 10.02
N LYS A 182 4.27 8.54 11.35
CA LYS A 182 2.98 8.19 12.00
C LYS A 182 1.87 9.19 11.66
N GLY A 183 2.24 10.47 11.50
CA GLY A 183 1.34 11.58 11.19
C GLY A 183 1.04 11.75 9.70
N VAL A 184 1.65 10.94 8.83
CA VAL A 184 1.48 11.02 7.38
C VAL A 184 0.37 10.09 6.90
N LEU A 185 -0.76 10.67 6.51
CA LEU A 185 -1.93 9.98 5.98
C LEU A 185 -2.24 10.49 4.57
N CYS A 186 -2.54 9.60 3.63
CA CYS A 186 -3.10 10.02 2.34
C CYS A 186 -4.60 10.28 2.46
N ARG A 187 -5.15 11.09 1.55
CA ARG A 187 -6.58 11.44 1.47
C ARG A 187 -7.51 10.26 1.73
N GLY A 188 -7.33 9.17 0.99
CA GLY A 188 -8.20 7.99 1.10
C GLY A 188 -8.04 7.21 2.40
N CYS A 189 -6.89 7.30 3.08
CA CYS A 189 -6.75 6.72 4.42
C CYS A 189 -7.31 7.64 5.49
N LEU A 190 -7.09 8.95 5.37
CA LEU A 190 -7.66 9.96 6.27
C LEU A 190 -9.20 9.87 6.27
N LYS A 191 -9.81 9.96 5.08
CA LYS A 191 -11.27 9.86 4.90
C LYS A 191 -11.85 8.54 5.39
N VAL A 192 -11.27 7.41 4.98
CA VAL A 192 -11.89 6.11 5.28
C VAL A 192 -11.60 5.64 6.72
N ARG A 193 -10.42 5.96 7.27
CA ARG A 193 -10.07 5.54 8.63
C ARG A 193 -10.55 6.51 9.69
N TYR A 194 -10.50 7.82 9.44
CA TYR A 194 -10.83 8.83 10.44
C TYR A 194 -12.05 9.67 10.07
N GLY A 195 -12.42 9.77 8.80
CA GLY A 195 -13.63 10.50 8.38
C GLY A 195 -13.38 12.00 8.23
N GLU A 196 -12.12 12.40 8.13
CA GLU A 196 -11.69 13.78 7.92
C GLU A 196 -11.37 13.99 6.43
N GLU A 197 -11.69 15.17 5.91
CA GLU A 197 -11.32 15.56 4.54
C GLU A 197 -9.94 16.23 4.53
N MET A 198 -9.23 16.12 3.40
CA MET A 198 -7.85 16.60 3.30
C MET A 198 -7.78 18.13 3.30
N GLU A 199 -8.81 18.78 2.77
CA GLU A 199 -8.98 20.23 2.73
C GLU A 199 -9.01 20.81 4.15
N ASP A 200 -9.91 20.28 4.99
CA ASP A 200 -10.07 20.72 6.39
C ASP A 200 -8.77 20.55 7.19
N VAL A 201 -8.09 19.41 7.00
CA VAL A 201 -6.81 19.12 7.66
C VAL A 201 -5.69 20.03 7.19
N ARG A 202 -5.70 20.47 5.93
CA ARG A 202 -4.70 21.41 5.40
C ARG A 202 -4.92 22.83 5.90
N GLU A 203 -6.18 23.24 6.02
CA GLU A 203 -6.53 24.55 6.58
C GLU A 203 -6.17 24.62 8.07
N ASN A 204 -6.36 23.51 8.79
CA ASN A 204 -5.97 23.39 10.19
C ASN A 204 -4.46 23.12 10.37
N LYS A 205 -3.67 24.18 10.52
CA LYS A 205 -2.22 24.11 10.81
C LYS A 205 -1.89 23.41 12.13
N GLU A 206 -2.85 23.33 13.05
CA GLU A 206 -2.68 22.66 14.34
C GLU A 206 -3.10 21.19 14.29
N TRP A 207 -3.47 20.64 13.14
CA TRP A 207 -3.97 19.27 13.03
C TRP A 207 -3.04 18.25 13.68
N ILE A 208 -3.63 17.42 14.55
CA ILE A 208 -2.93 16.45 15.37
C ILE A 208 -3.28 15.06 14.86
N CYS A 209 -2.25 14.27 14.56
CA CYS A 209 -2.49 12.91 14.11
C CYS A 209 -3.03 12.02 15.25
N PRO A 210 -3.78 10.95 14.91
CA PRO A 210 -4.39 10.05 15.88
C PRO A 210 -3.41 9.34 16.85
N HIS A 211 -2.12 9.24 16.51
CA HIS A 211 -1.12 8.77 17.46
C HIS A 211 -0.85 9.82 18.55
N CYS A 212 -0.71 11.08 18.17
CA CYS A 212 -0.41 12.15 19.11
C CYS A 212 -1.62 12.56 19.93
N THR A 213 -2.83 12.52 19.36
CA THR A 213 -4.09 12.73 20.10
C THR A 213 -4.19 11.76 21.27
N GLU A 214 -3.85 10.50 21.01
CA GLU A 214 -3.84 9.42 21.99
C GLU A 214 -2.68 9.55 22.99
N GLU A 215 -1.44 9.75 22.52
CA GLU A 215 -0.25 9.90 23.38
C GLU A 215 -0.40 11.10 24.34
N LYS A 216 -1.06 12.18 23.92
CA LYS A 216 -1.35 13.35 24.76
C LYS A 216 -2.62 13.24 25.59
N GLY A 217 -3.45 12.21 25.37
CA GLY A 217 -4.72 12.05 26.08
C GLY A 217 -5.76 13.14 25.77
N ILE A 218 -5.67 13.82 24.62
CA ILE A 218 -6.60 14.89 24.23
C ILE A 218 -8.02 14.31 24.04
N ASN A 219 -8.09 13.14 23.41
CA ASN A 219 -9.31 12.36 23.32
C ASN A 219 -8.96 10.87 23.53
N PRO A 220 -9.36 10.26 24.66
CA PRO A 220 -8.98 8.89 25.00
C PRO A 220 -9.59 7.84 24.06
N TYR A 221 -10.65 8.17 23.33
CA TYR A 221 -11.33 7.26 22.40
C TYR A 221 -10.81 7.41 20.97
N TRP A 222 -10.13 8.51 20.64
CA TRP A 222 -9.59 8.76 19.30
C TRP A 222 -8.21 8.14 19.13
N ILE A 223 -8.19 6.85 18.80
CA ILE A 223 -6.96 6.06 18.74
C ILE A 223 -6.53 5.75 17.30
N CYS A 224 -5.25 5.45 17.13
CA CYS A 224 -4.77 4.96 15.84
C CYS A 224 -5.33 3.56 15.51
N SER A 225 -6.09 3.45 14.42
CA SER A 225 -6.74 2.19 13.98
C SER A 225 -5.81 1.23 13.21
N SER A 226 -4.48 1.45 13.22
CA SER A 226 -3.55 0.59 12.47
C SER A 226 -3.39 -0.77 13.15
N SER A 227 -3.19 -1.83 12.37
CA SER A 227 -3.02 -3.19 12.92
C SER A 227 -1.83 -3.31 13.88
N LEU A 228 -0.77 -2.52 13.68
CA LEU A 228 0.37 -2.50 14.61
C LEU A 228 0.02 -1.80 15.92
N CYS A 229 -0.72 -0.68 15.86
CA CYS A 229 -1.10 0.06 17.07
C CYS A 229 -2.13 -0.70 17.90
N LEU A 230 -3.13 -1.30 17.25
CA LEU A 230 -4.14 -2.12 17.94
C LEU A 230 -3.51 -3.35 18.61
N LYS A 231 -2.55 -4.03 17.95
CA LYS A 231 -1.80 -5.14 18.58
C LYS A 231 -1.04 -4.70 19.83
N LYS A 232 -0.40 -3.53 19.81
CA LYS A 232 0.28 -2.96 20.98
C LYS A 232 -0.67 -2.73 22.15
N ARG A 233 -1.95 -2.41 21.87
CA ARG A 233 -3.03 -2.25 22.85
C ARG A 233 -3.69 -3.56 23.28
N LYS A 234 -3.20 -4.71 22.80
CA LYS A 234 -3.83 -6.03 23.00
C LYS A 234 -5.28 -6.09 22.46
N MET A 235 -5.62 -5.25 21.50
CA MET A 235 -6.89 -5.28 20.79
C MET A 235 -6.76 -6.08 19.50
N ALA A 236 -7.85 -6.74 19.09
CA ALA A 236 -7.90 -7.43 17.81
C ALA A 236 -7.66 -6.43 16.66
N PRO A 237 -6.78 -6.73 15.68
CA PRO A 237 -6.64 -5.89 14.51
C PRO A 237 -7.97 -5.74 13.78
N THR A 238 -8.32 -4.52 13.40
CA THR A 238 -9.59 -4.22 12.72
C THR A 238 -9.72 -4.84 11.32
N GLY A 239 -8.66 -5.42 10.74
CA GLY A 239 -8.71 -5.97 9.38
C GLY A 239 -9.27 -4.97 8.36
N ILE A 240 -10.26 -5.41 7.58
CA ILE A 240 -11.02 -4.55 6.65
C ILE A 240 -12.29 -4.00 7.34
N ALA A 241 -12.15 -3.42 8.55
CA ALA A 241 -13.24 -2.77 9.28
C ALA A 241 -13.95 -1.63 8.53
N ILE A 242 -13.42 -1.22 7.38
CA ILE A 242 -14.03 -0.23 6.50
C ILE A 242 -15.44 -0.65 6.09
N PHE A 243 -15.61 -1.92 5.70
CA PHE A 243 -16.91 -2.42 5.26
C PHE A 243 -17.89 -2.49 6.43
N ARG A 244 -17.45 -3.03 7.57
CA ARG A 244 -18.25 -3.09 8.79
C ARG A 244 -18.69 -1.70 9.27
N ALA A 245 -17.77 -0.72 9.30
CA ALA A 245 -18.09 0.64 9.70
C ALA A 245 -19.17 1.25 8.80
N ARG A 246 -19.05 1.06 7.49
CA ARG A 246 -20.05 1.54 6.51
C ARG A 246 -21.40 0.84 6.64
N GLU A 247 -21.39 -0.49 6.79
CA GLU A 247 -22.60 -1.30 6.97
C GLU A 247 -23.38 -0.89 8.23
N MET A 248 -22.65 -0.56 9.30
CA MET A 248 -23.22 -0.05 10.54
C MET A 248 -23.54 1.46 10.51
N GLY A 249 -23.36 2.14 9.37
CA GLY A 249 -23.71 3.56 9.20
C GLY A 249 -22.70 4.57 9.78
N TYR A 250 -21.51 4.12 10.20
CA TYR A 250 -20.47 5.02 10.69
C TYR A 250 -19.76 5.77 9.56
N LYS A 251 -19.41 7.03 9.85
CA LYS A 251 -18.62 7.88 8.95
C LYS A 251 -17.24 7.30 8.62
N SER A 252 -16.59 6.66 9.60
CA SER A 252 -15.26 6.08 9.44
C SER A 252 -14.98 4.97 10.44
N VAL A 253 -13.85 4.27 10.26
CA VAL A 253 -13.41 3.21 11.19
C VAL A 253 -13.14 3.76 12.60
N ALA A 254 -12.63 4.98 12.72
CA ALA A 254 -12.36 5.61 14.02
C ALA A 254 -13.65 5.85 14.81
N HIS A 255 -14.73 6.28 14.15
CA HIS A 255 -16.03 6.46 14.81
C HIS A 255 -16.58 5.14 15.36
N LEU A 256 -16.50 4.06 14.57
CA LEU A 256 -16.86 2.73 15.06
C LEU A 256 -16.02 2.31 16.28
N LEU A 257 -14.71 2.58 16.25
CA LEU A 257 -13.81 2.23 17.36
C LEU A 257 -14.07 3.08 18.61
N MET A 258 -14.39 4.36 18.45
CA MET A 258 -14.75 5.24 19.57
C MET A 258 -15.96 4.67 20.32
N ASP A 259 -17.02 4.33 19.61
CA ASP A 259 -18.23 3.77 20.19
C ASP A 259 -17.98 2.42 20.89
N GLN A 260 -17.16 1.56 20.29
CA GLN A 260 -16.73 0.30 20.92
C GLN A 260 -15.96 0.53 22.23
N LEU A 261 -15.11 1.54 22.29
CA LEU A 261 -14.34 1.89 23.48
C LEU A 261 -15.18 2.59 24.55
N GLN A 262 -16.22 3.32 24.15
CA GLN A 262 -17.19 3.93 25.07
C GLN A 262 -18.20 2.92 25.62
N GLY A 263 -18.21 1.69 25.10
CA GLY A 263 -19.10 0.61 25.54
C GLY A 263 -20.52 0.70 24.97
N THR A 264 -20.77 1.60 24.00
CA THR A 264 -22.08 1.72 23.34
C THR A 264 -22.36 0.57 22.37
N VAL A 265 -21.30 -0.09 21.89
CA VAL A 265 -21.37 -1.27 21.02
C VAL A 265 -20.47 -2.37 21.59
N LYS A 266 -21.03 -3.57 21.81
CA LYS A 266 -20.24 -4.72 22.25
C LYS A 266 -19.18 -5.08 21.19
N SER A 267 -17.93 -5.15 21.63
CA SER A 267 -16.87 -5.83 20.87
C SER A 267 -17.23 -7.32 20.80
N ILE A 268 -17.29 -7.88 19.59
CA ILE A 268 -17.47 -9.32 19.36
C ILE A 268 -16.09 -9.97 19.41
#